data_AF-A0A388P918-F1
#
_entry.id   AF-A0A388P918-F1
#
_cell.length_a   1.000
_cell.length_b   1.000
_cell.length_c   1.000
_cell.angle_alpha   90.00
_cell.angle_beta   90.00
_cell.angle_gamma   90.00
#
_symmetry.space_group_name_H-M   'P 1'
#
loop_
_entity.id
_entity.type
_entity.pdbx_description
1 polymer ?
#
loop_
_entity_poly.entity_id
_entity_poly.type
_entity_poly.pdbx_seq_one_letter_code
_entity_poly.pdbx_strand_id
1 'polypeptide(L)'
;MNKKLITFLSILFLFLSTPIIPVNAAAKAGAKCNKAGFTTIAAGKTYTCIKSGKKLVWSKGIPLSKLPVVQAIDLSKFTNITPSTELSAPEICKTVDITPSMTFSNGFPRPSFSLNGKTEIKLLVLPIIFDEIPFTNTDLTNLENAIKSTSEFYSKMSYGRLKLIFEIPERELWVKLLKSAKSYGIIPNLPQQNNEIIAVDAIALADKQINLSAYQSVIIESGYSTLTSIGQGMGGKTFVGKTGSIVGATLEIGEAVGRASVISHELGHNLFGLEDLYVFLNSKRPTVPEPQPAGKWDVMSEGGSLVPGFFGWNRLLMGWLSDSEIRCIKNQNSTTHFLSNIDSVTDPKLVMINVASGITIAMESRVIDSKIRGYWCIKLIQIQIMEMAQLMLRKTFCLWVRA
;
A
#
# COMPACT_ATOMS: atom_id res chain seq x y z
N MET A 1 50.19 -26.45 -46.41
CA MET A 1 48.94 -27.25 -46.34
C MET A 1 48.25 -26.94 -45.02
N ASN A 2 46.90 -26.97 -45.03
CA ASN A 2 45.94 -26.65 -43.96
C ASN A 2 45.36 -25.22 -43.96
N LYS A 3 44.50 -24.97 -44.97
CA LYS A 3 43.47 -23.92 -44.92
C LYS A 3 42.36 -24.39 -43.97
N LYS A 4 42.16 -23.71 -42.84
CA LYS A 4 40.96 -23.89 -42.00
C LYS A 4 39.85 -23.00 -42.56
N LEU A 5 38.83 -23.65 -43.09
CA LEU A 5 37.57 -23.06 -43.54
C LEU A 5 36.80 -22.57 -42.29
N ILE A 6 36.54 -21.28 -42.18
CA ILE A 6 35.64 -20.73 -41.15
C ILE A 6 34.28 -20.56 -41.81
N THR A 7 33.36 -21.45 -41.48
CA THR A 7 31.98 -21.43 -41.96
C THR A 7 31.21 -20.33 -41.21
N PHE A 8 30.82 -19.26 -41.91
CA PHE A 8 29.91 -18.24 -41.40
C PHE A 8 28.48 -18.82 -41.36
N LEU A 9 27.96 -19.07 -40.15
CA LEU A 9 26.56 -19.44 -39.94
C LEU A 9 25.73 -18.15 -39.91
N SER A 10 25.16 -17.74 -41.06
CA SER A 10 24.15 -16.67 -41.10
C SER A 10 22.88 -17.14 -40.39
N ILE A 11 22.69 -16.72 -39.14
CA ILE A 11 21.44 -16.87 -38.41
C ILE A 11 20.47 -15.82 -38.96
N LEU A 12 19.64 -16.25 -39.91
CA LEU A 12 18.49 -15.51 -40.41
C LEU A 12 17.48 -15.38 -39.26
N PHE A 13 17.48 -14.23 -38.58
CA PHE A 13 16.42 -13.89 -37.62
C PHE A 13 15.10 -13.72 -38.37
N LEU A 14 14.30 -14.78 -38.42
CA LEU A 14 12.89 -14.72 -38.76
C LEU A 14 12.19 -13.87 -37.68
N PHE A 15 11.96 -12.59 -37.95
CA PHE A 15 11.01 -11.78 -37.18
C PHE A 15 9.61 -12.38 -37.38
N LEU A 16 9.20 -13.30 -36.51
CA LEU A 16 7.79 -13.65 -36.36
C LEU A 16 7.06 -12.40 -35.88
N SER A 17 6.37 -11.73 -36.80
CA SER A 17 5.37 -10.72 -36.48
C SER A 17 4.27 -11.37 -35.63
N THR A 18 4.35 -11.21 -34.31
CA THR A 18 3.25 -11.57 -33.42
C THR A 18 2.08 -10.63 -33.68
N PRO A 19 0.85 -11.15 -33.89
CA PRO A 19 -0.31 -10.28 -34.06
C PRO A 19 -0.54 -9.48 -32.79
N ILE A 20 -0.69 -8.17 -32.94
CA ILE A 20 -1.15 -7.26 -31.89
C ILE A 20 -2.63 -7.60 -31.65
N ILE A 21 -2.90 -8.49 -30.69
CA ILE A 21 -4.27 -8.79 -30.26
C ILE A 21 -4.71 -7.62 -29.36
N PRO A 22 -5.83 -6.94 -29.65
CA PRO A 22 -6.38 -5.96 -28.75
C PRO A 22 -6.91 -6.71 -27.53
N VAL A 23 -6.28 -6.53 -26.37
CA VAL A 23 -6.79 -7.08 -25.10
C VAL A 23 -7.19 -5.91 -24.22
N ASN A 24 -8.47 -5.62 -24.21
CA ASN A 24 -9.24 -5.43 -22.98
C ASN A 24 -10.73 -5.43 -23.34
N ALA A 25 -11.28 -6.63 -23.53
CA ALA A 25 -12.72 -6.81 -23.31
C ALA A 25 -12.97 -6.61 -21.80
N ALA A 26 -13.94 -5.77 -21.44
CA ALA A 26 -14.31 -5.51 -20.05
C ALA A 26 -14.51 -6.83 -19.28
N ALA A 27 -14.00 -6.92 -18.05
CA ALA A 27 -14.06 -8.15 -17.28
C ALA A 27 -15.50 -8.63 -17.06
N LYS A 28 -15.71 -9.91 -17.37
CA LYS A 28 -17.00 -10.59 -17.24
C LYS A 28 -16.74 -11.96 -16.64
N ALA A 29 -17.62 -12.42 -15.75
CA ALA A 29 -17.50 -13.72 -15.11
C ALA A 29 -17.22 -14.83 -16.14
N GLY A 30 -16.17 -15.62 -15.89
CA GLY A 30 -15.75 -16.71 -16.77
C GLY A 30 -14.92 -16.30 -18.00
N ALA A 31 -14.79 -15.01 -18.31
CA ALA A 31 -13.91 -14.56 -19.39
C ALA A 31 -12.43 -14.77 -19.03
N LYS A 32 -11.59 -14.98 -20.06
CA LYS A 32 -10.15 -15.24 -19.88
C LYS A 32 -9.47 -14.02 -19.24
N CYS A 33 -8.62 -14.29 -18.27
CA CYS A 33 -7.72 -13.30 -17.68
C CYS A 33 -6.28 -13.82 -17.72
N ASN A 34 -5.32 -12.91 -17.67
CA ASN A 34 -3.93 -13.23 -17.99
C ASN A 34 -3.08 -13.58 -16.76
N LYS A 35 -3.52 -13.19 -15.56
CA LYS A 35 -2.73 -13.34 -14.33
C LYS A 35 -3.62 -13.62 -13.12
N ALA A 36 -3.45 -14.79 -12.50
CA ALA A 36 -4.17 -15.16 -11.28
C ALA A 36 -3.96 -14.11 -10.18
N GLY A 37 -4.99 -13.85 -9.37
CA GLY A 37 -4.97 -12.87 -8.30
C GLY A 37 -5.24 -11.43 -8.75
N PHE A 38 -5.09 -11.10 -10.04
CA PHE A 38 -5.39 -9.76 -10.55
C PHE A 38 -6.88 -9.44 -10.40
N THR A 39 -7.22 -8.24 -9.93
CA THR A 39 -8.61 -7.80 -9.76
C THR A 39 -8.94 -6.67 -10.72
N THR A 40 -10.20 -6.55 -11.10
CA THR A 40 -10.69 -5.39 -11.86
C THR A 40 -12.17 -5.18 -11.59
N ILE A 41 -12.64 -3.96 -11.75
CA ILE A 41 -14.03 -3.59 -11.52
C ILE A 41 -14.70 -3.45 -12.88
N ALA A 42 -15.80 -4.16 -13.08
CA ALA A 42 -16.62 -4.03 -14.28
C ALA A 42 -18.10 -4.26 -13.92
N ALA A 43 -19.02 -3.55 -14.58
CA ALA A 43 -20.46 -3.71 -14.40
C ALA A 43 -20.91 -3.78 -12.92
N GLY A 44 -20.36 -2.92 -12.05
CA GLY A 44 -20.76 -2.84 -10.65
C GLY A 44 -20.29 -4.03 -9.79
N LYS A 45 -19.25 -4.77 -10.21
CA LYS A 45 -18.68 -5.89 -9.46
C LYS A 45 -17.15 -5.87 -9.49
N THR A 46 -16.51 -6.28 -8.40
CA THR A 46 -15.08 -6.58 -8.37
C THR A 46 -14.85 -8.02 -8.79
N TYR A 47 -14.18 -8.22 -9.93
CA TYR A 47 -13.75 -9.52 -10.44
C TYR A 47 -12.33 -9.82 -9.98
N THR A 48 -12.08 -11.08 -9.63
CA THR A 48 -10.72 -11.58 -9.35
C THR A 48 -10.39 -12.65 -10.37
N CYS A 49 -9.23 -12.56 -11.00
CA CYS A 49 -8.73 -13.60 -11.89
C CYS A 49 -8.37 -14.83 -11.05
N ILE A 50 -9.13 -15.90 -11.19
CA ILE A 50 -8.98 -17.14 -10.42
C ILE A 50 -8.64 -18.30 -11.35
N LYS A 51 -7.98 -19.31 -10.79
CA LYS A 51 -7.74 -20.57 -11.49
C LYS A 51 -9.03 -21.39 -11.49
N SER A 52 -9.52 -21.73 -12.67
CA SER A 52 -10.66 -22.64 -12.87
C SER A 52 -10.20 -23.77 -13.80
N GLY A 53 -9.94 -24.93 -13.22
CA GLY A 53 -9.27 -26.04 -13.91
C GLY A 53 -7.86 -25.65 -14.39
N LYS A 54 -7.60 -25.81 -15.71
CA LYS A 54 -6.31 -25.47 -16.35
C LYS A 54 -6.25 -24.03 -16.90
N LYS A 55 -7.30 -23.22 -16.70
CA LYS A 55 -7.42 -21.86 -17.28
C LYS A 55 -7.53 -20.79 -16.18
N LEU A 56 -7.14 -19.57 -16.53
CA LEU A 56 -7.35 -18.37 -15.71
C LEU A 56 -8.59 -17.64 -16.21
N VAL A 57 -9.56 -17.43 -15.31
CA VAL A 57 -10.83 -16.77 -15.62
C VAL A 57 -11.22 -15.77 -14.55
N TRP A 58 -11.96 -14.73 -14.94
CA TRP A 58 -12.57 -13.80 -13.99
C TRP A 58 -13.62 -14.52 -13.12
N SER A 59 -13.61 -14.26 -11.81
CA SER A 59 -14.55 -14.82 -10.82
C SER A 59 -16.00 -14.40 -11.12
N LYS A 60 -16.97 -14.84 -10.30
CA LYS A 60 -18.38 -14.42 -10.46
C LYS A 60 -18.61 -12.91 -10.23
N GLY A 61 -17.60 -12.20 -9.73
CA GLY A 61 -17.68 -10.79 -9.37
C GLY A 61 -18.40 -10.60 -8.04
N ILE A 62 -17.81 -9.82 -7.14
CA ILE A 62 -18.44 -9.42 -5.88
C ILE A 62 -19.21 -8.12 -6.13
N PRO A 63 -20.54 -8.04 -5.90
CA PRO A 63 -21.31 -6.82 -6.05
C PRO A 63 -20.72 -5.66 -5.25
N LEU A 64 -20.55 -4.51 -5.91
CA LEU A 64 -20.21 -3.25 -5.25
C LEU A 64 -21.30 -2.81 -4.26
N SER A 65 -22.48 -3.44 -4.23
CA SER A 65 -23.61 -3.09 -3.35
C SER A 65 -23.40 -3.39 -1.86
N LYS A 66 -22.31 -4.06 -1.47
CA LYS A 66 -21.87 -4.17 -0.07
C LYS A 66 -20.84 -3.08 0.31
N LEU A 67 -20.45 -2.25 -0.65
CA LEU A 67 -19.59 -1.09 -0.47
C LEU A 67 -20.49 0.15 -0.45
N PRO A 68 -20.08 1.25 0.21
CA PRO A 68 -20.76 2.53 0.08
C PRO A 68 -20.94 2.84 -1.41
N VAL A 69 -22.19 3.08 -1.82
CA VAL A 69 -22.52 3.45 -3.19
C VAL A 69 -21.79 4.74 -3.50
N VAL A 70 -20.79 4.66 -4.37
CA VAL A 70 -20.09 5.83 -4.90
C VAL A 70 -21.14 6.72 -5.57
N GLN A 71 -21.29 7.93 -5.07
CA GLN A 71 -22.25 8.90 -5.61
C GLN A 71 -21.58 9.62 -6.78
N ALA A 72 -21.74 9.08 -7.99
CA ALA A 72 -21.25 9.73 -9.19
C ALA A 72 -22.05 11.02 -9.45
N ILE A 73 -21.37 12.18 -9.43
CA ILE A 73 -21.97 13.41 -9.94
C ILE A 73 -21.99 13.32 -11.46
N ASP A 74 -23.14 13.60 -12.05
CA ASP A 74 -23.25 13.72 -13.50
C ASP A 74 -22.58 15.01 -13.98
N LEU A 75 -21.28 14.90 -14.27
CA LEU A 75 -20.48 16.04 -14.73
C LEU A 75 -20.89 16.54 -16.13
N SER A 76 -21.66 15.76 -16.90
CA SER A 76 -22.10 16.17 -18.24
C SER A 76 -23.02 17.38 -18.22
N LYS A 77 -23.62 17.68 -17.05
CA LYS A 77 -24.46 18.87 -16.82
C LYS A 77 -23.67 20.17 -16.68
N PHE A 78 -22.35 20.10 -16.54
CA PHE A 78 -21.48 21.25 -16.31
C PHE A 78 -20.62 21.52 -17.55
N THR A 79 -21.02 22.52 -18.34
CA THR A 79 -20.36 22.88 -19.60
C THR A 79 -18.94 23.43 -19.45
N ASN A 80 -18.58 23.88 -18.25
CA ASN A 80 -17.25 24.39 -17.93
C ASN A 80 -16.26 23.28 -17.52
N ILE A 81 -16.74 22.05 -17.27
CA ILE A 81 -15.89 20.91 -16.92
C ILE A 81 -15.50 20.17 -18.20
N THR A 82 -14.22 19.88 -18.37
CA THR A 82 -13.74 19.11 -19.54
C THR A 82 -14.40 17.72 -19.56
N PRO A 83 -15.00 17.26 -20.68
CA PRO A 83 -15.54 15.91 -20.77
C PRO A 83 -14.49 14.82 -20.56
N SER A 84 -14.84 13.69 -19.94
CA SER A 84 -13.91 12.56 -19.75
C SER A 84 -13.44 11.95 -21.08
N THR A 85 -14.22 12.10 -22.14
CA THR A 85 -13.88 11.67 -23.50
C THR A 85 -12.75 12.47 -24.14
N GLU A 86 -12.46 13.68 -23.63
CA GLU A 86 -11.35 14.53 -24.09
C GLU A 86 -10.08 14.32 -23.26
N LEU A 87 -10.17 13.52 -22.19
CA LEU A 87 -9.06 13.19 -21.32
C LEU A 87 -8.30 11.95 -21.82
N SER A 88 -7.09 11.80 -21.30
CA SER A 88 -6.27 10.61 -21.57
C SER A 88 -6.83 9.41 -20.79
N ALA A 89 -6.60 8.20 -21.30
CA ALA A 89 -6.95 6.98 -20.58
C ALA A 89 -6.23 6.92 -19.22
N PRO A 90 -6.89 6.51 -18.11
CA PRO A 90 -6.28 6.48 -16.77
C PRO A 90 -4.96 5.70 -16.68
N GLU A 91 -4.83 4.63 -17.47
CA GLU A 91 -3.61 3.82 -17.58
C GLU A 91 -2.36 4.64 -17.94
N ILE A 92 -2.51 5.73 -18.69
CA ILE A 92 -1.39 6.61 -19.06
C ILE A 92 -0.77 7.30 -17.84
N CYS A 93 -1.59 7.58 -16.81
CA CYS A 93 -1.14 8.23 -15.59
C CYS A 93 -0.69 7.24 -14.51
N LYS A 94 -0.88 5.93 -14.70
CA LYS A 94 -0.36 4.90 -13.80
C LYS A 94 1.15 4.74 -14.01
N THR A 95 1.90 5.57 -13.30
CA THR A 95 3.36 5.66 -13.39
C THR A 95 4.02 4.31 -13.18
N VAL A 96 4.93 3.93 -14.08
CA VAL A 96 5.75 2.73 -13.93
C VAL A 96 6.72 2.91 -12.78
N ASP A 97 6.79 1.91 -11.91
CA ASP A 97 7.75 1.89 -10.82
C ASP A 97 9.15 1.57 -11.35
N ILE A 98 10.12 2.41 -11.00
CA ILE A 98 11.53 2.27 -11.39
C ILE A 98 12.46 2.25 -10.18
N THR A 99 11.93 2.03 -8.98
CA THR A 99 12.77 1.90 -7.79
C THR A 99 13.56 0.58 -7.85
N PRO A 100 14.83 0.54 -7.39
CA PRO A 100 15.63 -0.68 -7.39
C PRO A 100 15.14 -1.74 -6.40
N SER A 101 14.31 -1.35 -5.44
CA SER A 101 13.77 -2.25 -4.42
C SER A 101 12.69 -3.12 -5.05
N MET A 102 12.81 -4.44 -4.95
CA MET A 102 11.77 -5.35 -5.43
C MET A 102 10.63 -5.55 -4.42
N THR A 103 10.78 -5.03 -3.19
CA THR A 103 9.85 -5.31 -2.08
C THR A 103 8.82 -4.20 -1.92
N PHE A 104 9.27 -2.95 -1.91
CA PHE A 104 8.40 -1.79 -1.79
C PHE A 104 8.40 -1.05 -3.12
N SER A 105 7.28 -0.40 -3.41
CA SER A 105 7.03 0.17 -4.72
C SER A 105 6.19 1.42 -4.59
N ASN A 106 6.49 2.44 -5.39
CA ASN A 106 5.71 3.67 -5.43
C ASN A 106 5.01 3.90 -6.77
N GLY A 107 4.90 2.86 -7.61
CA GLY A 107 4.24 2.89 -8.91
C GLY A 107 3.62 1.55 -9.30
N PHE A 108 3.44 1.33 -10.60
CA PHE A 108 2.89 0.10 -11.18
C PHE A 108 3.94 -0.67 -11.99
N PRO A 109 3.84 -2.00 -12.13
CA PRO A 109 2.88 -2.88 -11.47
C PRO A 109 3.17 -3.00 -9.98
N ARG A 110 2.14 -3.36 -9.20
CA ARG A 110 2.28 -3.54 -7.75
C ARG A 110 3.01 -4.85 -7.43
N PRO A 111 3.77 -4.91 -6.32
CA PRO A 111 4.45 -6.13 -5.87
C PRO A 111 3.49 -7.31 -5.77
N SER A 112 3.94 -8.52 -6.08
CA SER A 112 3.06 -9.69 -6.17
C SER A 112 2.42 -10.12 -4.85
N PHE A 113 3.01 -9.74 -3.71
CA PHE A 113 2.44 -10.00 -2.38
C PHE A 113 1.35 -8.99 -1.99
N SER A 114 1.27 -7.87 -2.69
CA SER A 114 0.35 -6.77 -2.37
C SER A 114 -1.10 -7.26 -2.41
N LEU A 115 -1.86 -6.96 -1.36
CA LEU A 115 -3.23 -7.42 -1.14
C LEU A 115 -4.28 -6.50 -1.77
N ASN A 116 -3.91 -5.81 -2.85
CA ASN A 116 -4.77 -4.88 -3.56
C ASN A 116 -6.09 -5.50 -4.01
N GLY A 117 -7.19 -4.79 -3.76
CA GLY A 117 -8.54 -5.24 -4.10
C GLY A 117 -9.05 -6.42 -3.26
N LYS A 118 -8.34 -6.85 -2.21
CA LYS A 118 -8.90 -7.73 -1.19
C LYS A 118 -9.92 -6.96 -0.36
N THR A 119 -11.04 -7.63 -0.07
CA THR A 119 -12.13 -7.04 0.72
C THR A 119 -12.06 -7.38 2.20
N GLU A 120 -11.32 -8.44 2.54
CA GLU A 120 -11.11 -8.90 3.90
C GLU A 120 -9.69 -9.44 4.04
N ILE A 121 -9.00 -9.07 5.12
CA ILE A 121 -7.66 -9.53 5.47
C ILE A 121 -7.67 -9.93 6.95
N LYS A 122 -7.34 -11.19 7.22
CA LYS A 122 -7.23 -11.76 8.56
C LYS A 122 -5.77 -11.74 9.01
N LEU A 123 -5.53 -11.16 10.18
CA LEU A 123 -4.22 -10.87 10.75
C LEU A 123 -4.11 -11.53 12.11
N LEU A 124 -3.05 -12.30 12.32
CA LEU A 124 -2.67 -12.76 13.65
C LEU A 124 -1.98 -11.60 14.37
N VAL A 125 -2.41 -11.26 15.57
CA VAL A 125 -1.72 -10.31 16.44
C VAL A 125 -1.04 -11.13 17.53
N LEU A 126 0.28 -11.22 17.48
CA LEU A 126 1.11 -12.10 18.28
C LEU A 126 1.87 -11.31 19.35
N PRO A 127 1.43 -11.34 20.61
CA PRO A 127 2.24 -10.86 21.72
C PRO A 127 3.52 -11.70 21.86
N ILE A 128 4.65 -11.01 21.96
CA ILE A 128 5.94 -11.59 22.30
C ILE A 128 6.42 -11.09 23.65
N ILE A 129 7.11 -11.96 24.39
CA ILE A 129 7.56 -11.70 25.75
C ILE A 129 9.07 -11.87 25.82
N PHE A 130 9.75 -10.84 26.30
CA PHE A 130 11.12 -10.94 26.81
C PHE A 130 11.07 -11.07 28.34
N ASP A 131 12.06 -11.73 28.96
CA ASP A 131 12.10 -11.84 30.43
C ASP A 131 12.14 -10.47 31.11
N GLU A 132 12.89 -9.53 30.53
CA GLU A 132 13.03 -8.17 31.04
C GLU A 132 11.92 -7.20 30.60
N ILE A 133 11.13 -7.54 29.59
CA ILE A 133 10.04 -6.72 29.03
C ILE A 133 8.78 -7.61 28.94
N PRO A 134 8.05 -7.76 30.06
CA PRO A 134 6.84 -8.57 30.08
C PRO A 134 5.71 -7.91 29.28
N PHE A 135 4.87 -8.72 28.64
CA PHE A 135 3.62 -8.25 28.02
C PHE A 135 2.50 -8.22 29.06
N THR A 136 2.03 -7.03 29.43
CA THR A 136 1.11 -6.81 30.54
C THR A 136 -0.35 -6.71 30.11
N ASN A 137 -1.28 -6.69 31.09
CA ASN A 137 -2.69 -6.41 30.80
C ASN A 137 -2.91 -5.01 30.22
N THR A 138 -2.10 -4.03 30.63
CA THR A 138 -2.17 -2.67 30.09
C THR A 138 -1.75 -2.65 28.63
N ASP A 139 -0.70 -3.39 28.27
CA ASP A 139 -0.28 -3.55 26.87
C ASP A 139 -1.39 -4.17 26.03
N LEU A 140 -2.04 -5.22 26.54
CA LEU A 140 -3.17 -5.86 25.88
C LEU A 140 -4.33 -4.87 25.63
N THR A 141 -4.75 -4.12 26.64
CA THR A 141 -5.83 -3.12 26.49
C THR A 141 -5.45 -2.03 25.49
N ASN A 142 -4.21 -1.56 25.52
CA ASN A 142 -3.73 -0.57 24.55
C ASN A 142 -3.72 -1.13 23.13
N LEU A 143 -3.24 -2.37 22.96
CA LEU A 143 -3.21 -3.06 21.70
C LEU A 143 -4.61 -3.30 21.13
N GLU A 144 -5.58 -3.74 21.94
CA GLU A 144 -6.98 -3.91 21.54
C GLU A 144 -7.61 -2.60 21.04
N ASN A 145 -7.33 -1.49 21.75
CA ASN A 145 -7.77 -0.16 21.31
C ASN A 145 -7.08 0.25 20.00
N ALA A 146 -5.79 -0.05 19.87
CA ALA A 146 -5.01 0.29 18.70
C ALA A 146 -5.51 -0.44 17.45
N ILE A 147 -5.68 -1.76 17.50
CA ILE A 147 -6.16 -2.55 16.36
C ILE A 147 -7.61 -2.19 15.99
N LYS A 148 -8.43 -1.79 16.97
CA LYS A 148 -9.77 -1.24 16.69
C LYS A 148 -9.68 0.07 15.89
N SER A 149 -8.88 1.03 16.36
CA SER A 149 -8.65 2.29 15.64
C SER A 149 -8.02 2.08 14.27
N THR A 150 -7.10 1.12 14.13
CA THR A 150 -6.53 0.73 12.83
C THR A 150 -7.60 0.13 11.91
N SER A 151 -8.49 -0.73 12.41
CA SER A 151 -9.60 -1.27 11.62
C SER A 151 -10.53 -0.17 11.11
N GLU A 152 -10.89 0.78 11.97
CA GLU A 152 -11.71 1.94 11.62
C GLU A 152 -11.00 2.84 10.58
N PHE A 153 -9.70 3.07 10.76
CA PHE A 153 -8.87 3.82 9.83
C PHE A 153 -8.86 3.19 8.43
N TYR A 154 -8.48 1.91 8.31
CA TYR A 154 -8.44 1.21 7.02
C TYR A 154 -9.82 1.09 6.37
N SER A 155 -10.87 0.87 7.16
CA SER A 155 -12.26 0.89 6.67
C SER A 155 -12.59 2.27 6.08
N LYS A 156 -12.30 3.36 6.79
CA LYS A 156 -12.54 4.73 6.30
C LYS A 156 -11.74 5.04 5.03
N MET A 157 -10.44 4.76 5.04
CA MET A 157 -9.53 5.07 3.93
C MET A 157 -9.84 4.28 2.66
N SER A 158 -10.34 3.05 2.82
CA SER A 158 -10.76 2.20 1.72
C SER A 158 -12.20 2.46 1.28
N TYR A 159 -12.90 3.42 1.88
CA TYR A 159 -14.33 3.68 1.65
C TYR A 159 -15.17 2.43 1.93
N GLY A 160 -14.91 1.75 3.04
CA GLY A 160 -15.55 0.49 3.44
C GLY A 160 -15.20 -0.71 2.56
N ARG A 161 -14.24 -0.59 1.64
CA ARG A 161 -13.85 -1.68 0.73
C ARG A 161 -13.00 -2.76 1.37
N LEU A 162 -12.31 -2.43 2.45
CA LEU A 162 -11.46 -3.35 3.18
C LEU A 162 -11.93 -3.49 4.63
N LYS A 163 -12.06 -4.74 5.07
CA LYS A 163 -12.21 -5.12 6.47
C LYS A 163 -10.95 -5.81 6.97
N LEU A 164 -10.34 -5.27 8.02
CA LEU A 164 -9.27 -5.95 8.75
C LEU A 164 -9.87 -6.75 9.91
N ILE A 165 -9.52 -8.03 9.97
CA ILE A 165 -9.89 -8.93 11.07
C ILE A 165 -8.62 -9.24 11.84
N PHE A 166 -8.55 -8.75 13.06
CA PHE A 166 -7.44 -9.01 13.98
C PHE A 166 -7.83 -10.13 14.93
N GLU A 167 -6.93 -11.06 15.17
CA GLU A 167 -7.10 -12.14 16.14
C GLU A 167 -5.89 -12.18 17.05
N ILE A 168 -6.10 -11.92 18.34
CA ILE A 168 -5.11 -12.12 19.39
C ILE A 168 -5.34 -13.53 19.94
N PRO A 169 -4.32 -14.41 19.97
CA PRO A 169 -4.49 -15.75 20.52
C PRO A 169 -4.59 -15.72 22.05
N GLU A 170 -5.12 -16.78 22.64
CA GLU A 170 -5.19 -16.97 24.09
C GLU A 170 -3.79 -16.86 24.73
N ARG A 171 -3.74 -16.48 26.01
CA ARG A 171 -2.48 -16.13 26.70
C ARG A 171 -1.44 -17.25 26.71
N GLU A 172 -1.89 -18.49 26.76
CA GLU A 172 -1.05 -19.69 26.76
C GLU A 172 -0.31 -19.87 25.42
N LEU A 173 -0.77 -19.21 24.36
CA LEU A 173 -0.19 -19.22 23.02
C LEU A 173 0.71 -18.01 22.75
N TRP A 174 0.84 -17.08 23.71
CA TRP A 174 1.78 -15.96 23.59
C TRP A 174 3.22 -16.46 23.59
N VAL A 175 4.08 -15.81 22.80
CA VAL A 175 5.42 -16.34 22.53
C VAL A 175 6.43 -15.72 23.49
N LYS A 176 6.95 -16.54 24.40
CA LYS A 176 8.16 -16.20 25.15
C LYS A 176 9.41 -16.47 24.32
N LEU A 177 10.19 -15.43 24.03
CA LEU A 177 11.44 -15.55 23.29
C LEU A 177 12.53 -16.15 24.17
N LEU A 178 13.41 -16.96 23.56
CA LEU A 178 14.50 -17.67 24.26
C LEU A 178 15.72 -16.80 24.56
N LYS A 179 15.77 -15.62 23.94
CA LYS A 179 16.89 -14.68 23.93
C LYS A 179 16.41 -13.38 24.57
N SER A 180 17.28 -12.71 25.30
CA SER A 180 16.99 -11.39 25.87
C SER A 180 16.83 -10.34 24.78
N ALA A 181 16.09 -9.27 25.05
CA ALA A 181 15.90 -8.15 24.14
C ALA A 181 17.26 -7.56 23.72
N LYS A 182 18.17 -7.40 24.69
CA LYS A 182 19.54 -6.94 24.44
C LYS A 182 20.31 -7.82 23.46
N SER A 183 20.13 -9.14 23.50
CA SER A 183 20.84 -10.07 22.61
C SER A 183 20.33 -10.04 21.16
N TYR A 184 19.09 -9.57 20.93
CA TYR A 184 18.60 -9.21 19.60
C TYR A 184 19.05 -7.82 19.15
N GLY A 185 19.84 -7.11 19.96
CA GLY A 185 20.25 -5.75 19.67
C GLY A 185 19.16 -4.72 19.95
N ILE A 186 18.20 -5.01 20.83
CA ILE A 186 17.25 -4.01 21.34
C ILE A 186 17.93 -3.28 22.51
N ILE A 187 18.50 -2.11 22.23
CA ILE A 187 19.21 -1.25 23.19
C ILE A 187 18.76 0.21 23.01
N PRO A 188 19.08 1.13 23.95
CA PRO A 188 18.67 2.53 23.83
C PRO A 188 19.26 3.27 22.63
N ASN A 189 18.51 4.26 22.13
CA ASN A 189 18.96 5.25 21.14
C ASN A 189 19.52 4.63 19.84
N LEU A 190 18.90 3.57 19.36
CA LEU A 190 19.32 2.93 18.12
C LEU A 190 18.91 3.74 16.89
N PRO A 191 19.79 3.86 15.88
CA PRO A 191 19.33 4.16 14.54
C PRO A 191 18.48 3.00 14.02
N GLN A 192 17.72 3.26 12.96
CA GLN A 192 16.93 2.22 12.32
C GLN A 192 17.79 1.04 11.90
N GLN A 193 17.35 -0.17 12.24
CA GLN A 193 18.05 -1.41 11.99
C GLN A 193 17.08 -2.47 11.51
N ASN A 194 17.60 -3.54 10.90
CA ASN A 194 16.78 -4.67 10.51
C ASN A 194 16.58 -5.62 11.70
N ASN A 195 15.34 -5.75 12.18
CA ASN A 195 14.95 -6.63 13.28
C ASN A 195 14.22 -7.91 12.80
N GLU A 196 14.35 -8.26 11.52
CA GLU A 196 13.72 -9.44 10.90
C GLU A 196 13.96 -10.74 11.68
N ILE A 197 15.13 -10.89 12.31
CA ILE A 197 15.46 -12.08 13.11
C ILE A 197 14.49 -12.32 14.27
N ILE A 198 13.92 -11.25 14.86
CA ILE A 198 12.94 -11.37 15.93
C ILE A 198 11.64 -11.98 15.39
N ALA A 199 11.18 -11.51 14.23
CA ALA A 199 10.00 -12.06 13.58
C ALA A 199 10.21 -13.53 13.19
N VAL A 200 11.39 -13.87 12.66
CA VAL A 200 11.75 -15.27 12.36
C VAL A 200 11.64 -16.16 13.61
N ASP A 201 12.29 -15.78 14.71
CA ASP A 201 12.31 -16.59 15.94
C ASP A 201 10.89 -16.64 16.57
N ALA A 202 10.14 -15.54 16.58
CA ALA A 202 8.79 -15.48 17.12
C ALA A 202 7.79 -16.34 16.33
N ILE A 203 7.79 -16.24 15.00
CA ILE A 203 6.90 -17.00 14.12
C ILE A 203 7.22 -18.49 14.19
N ALA A 204 8.50 -18.88 14.25
CA ALA A 204 8.90 -20.28 14.40
C ALA A 204 8.44 -20.90 15.74
N LEU A 205 8.31 -20.10 16.80
CA LEU A 205 7.75 -20.54 18.07
C LEU A 205 6.22 -20.62 18.03
N ALA A 206 5.55 -19.61 17.45
CA ALA A 206 4.10 -19.57 17.28
C ALA A 206 3.59 -20.75 16.44
N ASP A 207 4.28 -21.07 15.34
CA ASP A 207 3.91 -22.15 14.41
C ASP A 207 3.83 -23.55 15.06
N LYS A 208 4.44 -23.74 16.24
CA LYS A 208 4.33 -25.00 16.98
C LYS A 208 2.91 -25.25 17.53
N GLN A 209 2.11 -24.20 17.67
CA GLN A 209 0.84 -24.23 18.39
C GLN A 209 -0.30 -23.52 17.63
N ILE A 210 0.03 -22.57 16.75
CA ILE A 210 -0.93 -21.77 15.97
C ILE A 210 -0.82 -22.17 14.50
N ASN A 211 -1.95 -22.49 13.87
CA ASN A 211 -2.00 -22.71 12.43
C ASN A 211 -1.87 -21.39 11.66
N LEU A 212 -0.65 -21.06 11.26
CA LEU A 212 -0.36 -19.79 10.57
C LEU A 212 -1.05 -19.67 9.20
N SER A 213 -1.45 -20.78 8.57
CA SER A 213 -2.13 -20.74 7.26
C SER A 213 -3.52 -20.08 7.31
N ALA A 214 -4.07 -19.89 8.50
CA ALA A 214 -5.37 -19.23 8.70
C ALA A 214 -5.30 -17.70 8.53
N TYR A 215 -4.10 -17.12 8.50
CA TYR A 215 -3.86 -15.68 8.46
C TYR A 215 -3.11 -15.29 7.19
N GLN A 216 -3.29 -14.05 6.75
CA GLN A 216 -2.57 -13.52 5.61
C GLN A 216 -1.22 -12.92 6.01
N SER A 217 -1.15 -12.36 7.23
CA SER A 217 0.05 -11.76 7.80
C SER A 217 -0.02 -11.81 9.33
N VAL A 218 1.11 -11.58 10.00
CA VAL A 218 1.22 -11.43 11.46
C VAL A 218 1.59 -9.99 11.82
N ILE A 219 1.13 -9.54 12.99
CA ILE A 219 1.55 -8.33 13.70
C ILE A 219 2.20 -8.79 14.98
N ILE A 220 3.42 -8.34 15.28
CA ILE A 220 4.20 -8.84 16.41
C ILE A 220 4.45 -7.70 17.38
N GLU A 221 3.95 -7.83 18.60
CA GLU A 221 3.93 -6.75 19.59
C GLU A 221 4.69 -7.20 20.85
N SER A 222 5.71 -6.45 21.27
CA SER A 222 6.34 -6.68 22.57
C SER A 222 5.54 -6.06 23.72
N GLY A 223 5.96 -6.30 24.97
CA GLY A 223 5.52 -5.44 26.08
C GLY A 223 6.02 -4.00 25.90
N TYR A 224 5.32 -3.03 26.46
CA TYR A 224 5.74 -1.62 26.41
C TYR A 224 7.05 -1.40 27.17
N SER A 225 7.91 -0.56 26.61
CA SER A 225 9.17 -0.15 27.22
C SER A 225 9.60 1.20 26.66
N THR A 226 10.18 2.06 27.50
CA THR A 226 10.79 3.33 27.07
C THR A 226 12.22 3.16 26.57
N LEU A 227 12.72 1.91 26.49
CA LEU A 227 14.08 1.61 26.06
C LEU A 227 14.34 2.05 24.62
N THR A 228 13.37 1.84 23.73
CA THR A 228 13.48 2.13 22.30
C THR A 228 12.09 2.30 21.69
N SER A 229 12.03 2.70 20.43
CA SER A 229 10.80 2.70 19.63
C SER A 229 11.12 2.10 18.27
N ILE A 230 10.55 0.92 17.98
CA ILE A 230 10.77 0.22 16.72
C ILE A 230 9.39 -0.08 16.11
N GLY A 231 9.15 0.43 14.91
CA GLY A 231 8.13 -0.05 13.98
C GLY A 231 8.84 -0.59 12.74
N GLN A 232 8.46 -1.77 12.28
CA GLN A 232 9.03 -2.35 11.07
C GLN A 232 8.04 -3.25 10.32
N GLY A 233 7.72 -2.86 9.09
CA GLY A 233 7.01 -3.67 8.11
C GLY A 233 7.95 -4.56 7.31
N MET A 234 7.60 -5.84 7.18
CA MET A 234 8.36 -6.86 6.46
C MET A 234 7.58 -7.40 5.26
N GLY A 235 6.99 -6.49 4.48
CA GLY A 235 6.16 -6.83 3.31
C GLY A 235 6.87 -7.77 2.34
N GLY A 236 6.14 -8.74 1.79
CA GLY A 236 6.66 -9.70 0.80
C GLY A 236 7.65 -10.73 1.32
N LYS A 237 8.10 -10.63 2.57
CA LYS A 237 8.93 -11.67 3.21
C LYS A 237 8.07 -12.88 3.53
N THR A 238 8.57 -14.07 3.18
CA THR A 238 7.91 -15.33 3.51
C THR A 238 8.58 -15.95 4.72
N PHE A 239 7.82 -16.14 5.79
CA PHE A 239 8.26 -16.83 6.99
C PHE A 239 7.74 -18.26 6.93
N VAL A 240 8.66 -19.22 6.79
CA VAL A 240 8.32 -20.64 6.64
C VAL A 240 8.33 -21.32 8.00
N GLY A 241 7.17 -21.80 8.44
CA GLY A 241 7.00 -22.68 9.58
C GLY A 241 6.90 -24.15 9.16
N LYS A 242 6.78 -25.03 10.15
CA LYS A 242 6.46 -26.45 10.01
C LYS A 242 5.00 -26.68 9.61
N THR A 243 4.06 -25.87 10.13
CA THR A 243 2.61 -26.07 9.88
C THR A 243 2.07 -25.23 8.74
N GLY A 244 2.76 -24.15 8.38
CA GLY A 244 2.40 -23.30 7.26
C GLY A 244 3.47 -22.25 6.97
N SER A 245 3.21 -21.40 5.98
CA SER A 245 4.02 -20.21 5.73
C SER A 245 3.13 -18.98 5.75
N ILE A 246 3.66 -17.87 6.23
CA ILE A 246 2.98 -16.58 6.24
C ILE A 246 3.80 -15.56 5.45
N VAL A 247 3.11 -14.66 4.75
CA VAL A 247 3.74 -13.64 3.91
C VAL A 247 3.52 -12.28 4.56
N GLY A 248 4.60 -11.62 4.94
CA GLY A 248 4.55 -10.37 5.67
C GLY A 248 4.49 -10.54 7.18
N ALA A 249 5.09 -9.58 7.87
CA ALA A 249 5.01 -9.37 9.30
C ALA A 249 5.14 -7.88 9.59
N THR A 250 4.54 -7.40 10.67
CA THR A 250 4.97 -6.16 11.32
C THR A 250 5.59 -6.48 12.67
N LEU A 251 6.48 -5.62 13.13
CA LEU A 251 7.12 -5.73 14.43
C LEU A 251 7.12 -4.37 15.12
N GLU A 252 6.50 -4.34 16.29
CA GLU A 252 6.34 -3.17 17.13
C GLU A 252 6.96 -3.45 18.51
N ILE A 253 7.98 -2.67 18.88
CA ILE A 253 8.71 -2.82 20.15
C ILE A 253 8.82 -1.47 20.88
N GLY A 254 8.71 -1.53 22.21
CA GLY A 254 8.92 -0.40 23.11
C GLY A 254 7.82 0.66 22.96
N GLU A 255 8.19 1.92 22.70
CA GLU A 255 7.21 3.02 22.58
C GLU A 255 6.33 2.94 21.33
N ALA A 256 6.60 1.99 20.41
CA ALA A 256 5.76 1.72 19.25
C ALA A 256 4.55 0.83 19.59
N VAL A 257 4.63 0.08 20.70
CA VAL A 257 3.66 -0.96 21.05
C VAL A 257 2.26 -0.39 21.23
N GLY A 258 1.26 -1.05 20.64
CA GLY A 258 -0.14 -0.67 20.80
C GLY A 258 -0.44 0.76 20.33
N ARG A 259 0.29 1.28 19.34
CA ARG A 259 0.01 2.58 18.72
C ARG A 259 -0.68 2.37 17.38
N ALA A 260 -1.95 2.75 17.32
CA ALA A 260 -2.77 2.63 16.11
C ALA A 260 -2.10 3.26 14.87
N SER A 261 -1.37 4.37 15.05
CA SER A 261 -0.68 5.01 13.96
C SER A 261 0.54 4.26 13.44
N VAL A 262 1.31 3.64 14.33
CA VAL A 262 2.47 2.81 13.93
C VAL A 262 1.96 1.56 13.23
N ILE A 263 1.02 0.83 13.84
CA ILE A 263 0.39 -0.35 13.21
C ILE A 263 -0.19 0.03 11.84
N SER A 264 -0.85 1.20 11.73
CA SER A 264 -1.43 1.63 10.46
C SER A 264 -0.38 1.91 9.39
N HIS A 265 0.75 2.52 9.77
CA HIS A 265 1.89 2.78 8.90
C HIS A 265 2.55 1.47 8.44
N GLU A 266 2.89 0.58 9.38
CA GLU A 266 3.58 -0.68 9.07
C GLU A 266 2.72 -1.62 8.23
N LEU A 267 1.40 -1.64 8.43
CA LEU A 267 0.48 -2.38 7.55
C LEU A 267 0.46 -1.82 6.11
N GLY A 268 0.76 -0.54 5.90
CA GLY A 268 0.88 0.05 4.56
C GLY A 268 2.05 -0.56 3.79
N HIS A 269 3.21 -0.69 4.43
CA HIS A 269 4.35 -1.43 3.90
C HIS A 269 4.02 -2.91 3.72
N ASN A 270 3.50 -3.52 4.78
CA ASN A 270 3.44 -4.97 4.90
C ASN A 270 2.37 -5.60 4.00
N LEU A 271 1.18 -4.99 3.91
CA LEU A 271 0.06 -5.53 3.13
C LEU A 271 0.03 -5.01 1.69
N PHE A 272 0.54 -3.79 1.44
CA PHE A 272 0.36 -3.11 0.16
C PHE A 272 1.67 -2.72 -0.54
N GLY A 273 2.82 -2.89 0.12
CA GLY A 273 4.12 -2.59 -0.45
C GLY A 273 4.34 -1.10 -0.68
N LEU A 274 3.72 -0.23 0.11
CA LEU A 274 3.97 1.21 0.06
C LEU A 274 5.40 1.51 0.53
N GLU A 275 5.99 2.62 0.09
CA GLU A 275 7.27 3.10 0.64
C GLU A 275 7.03 4.25 1.63
N ASP A 276 8.05 4.53 2.42
CA ASP A 276 8.09 5.72 3.26
C ASP A 276 8.13 6.98 2.40
N LEU A 277 7.37 7.98 2.81
CA LEU A 277 7.28 9.29 2.16
C LEU A 277 8.11 10.35 2.89
N TYR A 278 8.99 9.91 3.79
CA TYR A 278 10.05 10.70 4.42
C TYR A 278 11.43 10.22 3.99
N VAL A 279 12.43 11.07 4.15
CA VAL A 279 13.81 10.79 3.79
C VAL A 279 14.51 10.17 5.00
N PHE A 280 14.96 8.93 4.85
CA PHE A 280 15.88 8.31 5.79
C PHE A 280 17.21 9.06 5.82
N LEU A 281 17.49 9.69 6.95
CA LEU A 281 18.79 10.30 7.22
C LEU A 281 19.77 9.23 7.70
N ASN A 282 21.01 9.31 7.25
CA ASN A 282 22.09 8.42 7.67
C ASN A 282 23.44 9.15 7.60
N SER A 283 24.54 8.51 7.99
CA SER A 283 25.87 9.13 7.98
C SER A 283 26.31 9.66 6.60
N LYS A 284 25.82 9.08 5.49
CA LYS A 284 26.10 9.54 4.13
C LYS A 284 25.15 10.63 3.64
N ARG A 285 23.97 10.78 4.25
CA ARG A 285 22.98 11.84 4.00
C ARG A 285 22.41 12.33 5.32
N PRO A 286 23.20 13.07 6.12
CA PRO A 286 22.83 13.41 7.50
C PRO A 286 21.76 14.50 7.58
N THR A 287 21.54 15.25 6.49
CA THR A 287 20.51 16.29 6.42
C THR A 287 19.99 16.46 4.99
N VAL A 288 18.74 16.92 4.88
CA VAL A 288 18.12 17.42 3.65
C VAL A 288 17.25 18.63 3.97
N PRO A 289 17.01 19.55 3.02
CA PRO A 289 16.17 20.72 3.26
C PRO A 289 14.73 20.39 3.70
N GLU A 290 14.16 19.30 3.21
CA GLU A 290 12.78 18.87 3.49
C GLU A 290 12.75 17.36 3.74
N PRO A 291 12.98 16.90 4.99
CA PRO A 291 13.09 15.48 5.31
C PRO A 291 11.74 14.75 5.35
N GLN A 292 10.63 15.49 5.46
CA GLN A 292 9.27 14.94 5.49
C GLN A 292 8.39 15.70 4.50
N PRO A 293 8.61 15.54 3.18
CA PRO A 293 7.91 16.33 2.17
C PRO A 293 6.40 16.07 2.15
N ALA A 294 5.95 14.86 2.48
CA ALA A 294 4.53 14.58 2.69
C ALA A 294 4.03 15.09 4.06
N GLY A 295 4.89 15.06 5.08
CA GLY A 295 4.59 15.50 6.44
C GLY A 295 3.32 14.84 6.98
N LYS A 296 2.53 15.61 7.72
CA LYS A 296 1.27 15.16 8.33
C LYS A 296 0.19 14.72 7.36
N TRP A 297 0.39 14.78 6.04
CA TRP A 297 -0.68 14.53 5.06
C TRP A 297 -0.89 13.07 4.68
N ASP A 298 0.11 12.23 4.93
CA ASP A 298 0.05 10.80 4.64
C ASP A 298 0.64 10.01 5.81
N VAL A 299 -0.04 8.93 6.17
CA VAL A 299 0.41 8.01 7.23
C VAL A 299 1.78 7.41 6.92
N MET A 300 2.14 7.25 5.64
CA MET A 300 3.46 6.78 5.21
C MET A 300 4.56 7.84 5.38
N SER A 301 4.25 9.04 5.89
CA SER A 301 5.25 10.08 6.21
C SER A 301 5.35 10.36 7.70
N GLU A 302 4.25 10.78 8.33
CA GLU A 302 4.23 11.13 9.76
C GLU A 302 3.00 10.51 10.41
N GLY A 303 3.17 9.37 11.06
CA GLY A 303 2.09 8.69 11.80
C GLY A 303 1.66 9.41 13.09
N GLY A 304 2.31 10.49 13.50
CA GLY A 304 2.23 11.02 14.87
C GLY A 304 1.11 12.03 15.19
N SER A 305 0.39 12.59 14.20
CA SER A 305 -0.52 13.72 14.48
C SER A 305 -1.76 13.68 13.60
N LEU A 306 -2.96 13.87 14.18
CA LEU A 306 -4.26 14.14 13.51
C LEU A 306 -4.30 13.69 12.04
N VAL A 307 -4.04 12.39 11.81
CA VAL A 307 -3.63 11.87 10.50
C VAL A 307 -4.79 12.05 9.51
N PRO A 308 -4.64 12.80 8.41
CA PRO A 308 -5.70 13.06 7.43
C PRO A 308 -5.87 11.90 6.44
N GLY A 309 -5.21 10.76 6.67
CA GLY A 309 -5.36 9.55 5.86
C GLY A 309 -4.23 9.27 4.87
N PHE A 310 -4.45 8.32 3.97
CA PHE A 310 -3.57 8.10 2.81
C PHE A 310 -3.86 9.13 1.70
N PHE A 311 -2.82 9.56 0.99
CA PHE A 311 -2.91 10.22 -0.32
C PHE A 311 -3.75 9.38 -1.28
N GLY A 312 -4.47 10.06 -2.16
CA GLY A 312 -5.20 9.45 -3.26
C GLY A 312 -4.30 8.61 -4.17
N TRP A 313 -3.02 8.98 -4.31
CA TRP A 313 -2.02 8.12 -4.95
C TRP A 313 -1.86 6.77 -4.24
N ASN A 314 -1.64 6.77 -2.92
CA ASN A 314 -1.55 5.54 -2.13
C ASN A 314 -2.87 4.74 -2.17
N ARG A 315 -4.02 5.41 -2.11
CA ARG A 315 -5.34 4.74 -2.28
C ARG A 315 -5.50 4.12 -3.67
N LEU A 316 -5.00 4.75 -4.71
CA LEU A 316 -4.95 4.19 -6.06
C LEU A 316 -4.01 2.98 -6.13
N LEU A 317 -2.81 3.08 -5.56
CA LEU A 317 -1.86 1.97 -5.48
C LEU A 317 -2.44 0.78 -4.72
N MET A 318 -3.30 1.00 -3.72
CA MET A 318 -3.98 -0.05 -2.94
C MET A 318 -5.25 -0.62 -3.62
N GLY A 319 -5.66 -0.03 -4.75
CA GLY A 319 -6.87 -0.42 -5.48
C GLY A 319 -8.18 0.06 -4.82
N TRP A 320 -8.12 1.11 -4.00
CA TRP A 320 -9.28 1.73 -3.37
C TRP A 320 -9.84 2.91 -4.18
N LEU A 321 -9.08 3.40 -5.17
CA LEU A 321 -9.60 4.25 -6.24
C LEU A 321 -9.67 3.43 -7.53
N SER A 322 -10.82 3.51 -8.20
CA SER A 322 -11.03 2.93 -9.52
C SER A 322 -10.68 3.92 -10.63
N ASP A 323 -10.51 3.43 -11.85
CA ASP A 323 -10.15 4.26 -13.01
C ASP A 323 -11.21 5.32 -13.34
N SER A 324 -12.48 5.08 -13.00
CA SER A 324 -13.56 6.07 -13.15
C SER A 324 -13.47 7.22 -12.16
N GLU A 325 -12.75 7.05 -11.06
CA GLU A 325 -12.53 8.07 -10.02
C GLU A 325 -11.35 9.00 -10.36
N ILE A 326 -10.65 8.70 -11.47
CA ILE A 326 -9.41 9.34 -11.91
C ILE A 326 -9.64 10.12 -13.20
N ARG A 327 -9.03 11.30 -13.28
CA ARG A 327 -9.00 12.14 -14.48
C ARG A 327 -7.56 12.33 -14.93
N CYS A 328 -7.18 11.66 -16.03
CA CYS A 328 -5.80 11.64 -16.51
C CYS A 328 -5.54 12.65 -17.63
N ILE A 329 -4.43 13.37 -17.53
CA ILE A 329 -3.97 14.42 -18.45
C ILE A 329 -2.58 14.04 -18.94
N LYS A 330 -2.31 14.21 -20.23
CA LYS A 330 -0.95 14.05 -20.81
C LYS A 330 -0.66 15.07 -21.90
N ASN A 331 -1.55 15.18 -22.89
CA ASN A 331 -1.32 15.99 -24.09
C ASN A 331 -2.20 17.25 -24.16
N GLN A 332 -3.08 17.45 -23.18
CA GLN A 332 -4.02 18.56 -23.17
C GLN A 332 -3.33 19.85 -22.71
N ASN A 333 -3.56 20.97 -23.42
CA ASN A 333 -2.96 22.26 -23.09
C ASN A 333 -3.63 22.94 -21.87
N SER A 334 -4.93 22.75 -21.70
CA SER A 334 -5.71 23.26 -20.57
C SER A 334 -6.96 22.42 -20.37
N THR A 335 -7.30 22.14 -19.12
CA THR A 335 -8.49 21.34 -18.74
C THR A 335 -9.08 21.87 -17.43
N THR A 336 -10.39 21.72 -17.28
CA THR A 336 -11.12 22.11 -16.07
C THR A 336 -11.71 20.87 -15.40
N HIS A 337 -11.51 20.75 -14.10
CA HIS A 337 -11.86 19.56 -13.33
C HIS A 337 -12.66 19.93 -12.08
N PHE A 338 -13.68 19.11 -11.80
CA PHE A 338 -14.24 19.02 -10.47
C PHE A 338 -13.42 18.02 -9.66
N LEU A 339 -13.18 18.30 -8.38
CA LEU A 339 -12.55 17.40 -7.43
C LEU A 339 -13.41 17.38 -6.16
N SER A 340 -13.98 16.22 -5.87
CA SER A 340 -14.61 15.95 -4.58
C SER A 340 -13.55 15.87 -3.48
N ASN A 341 -13.96 15.98 -2.21
CA ASN A 341 -13.08 15.63 -1.10
C ASN A 341 -12.65 14.16 -1.25
N ILE A 342 -11.35 13.88 -1.14
CA ILE A 342 -10.78 12.53 -1.23
C ILE A 342 -11.42 11.57 -0.23
N ASP A 343 -11.91 12.03 0.93
CA ASP A 343 -12.58 11.20 1.93
C ASP A 343 -14.08 10.99 1.68
N SER A 344 -14.68 11.71 0.74
CA SER A 344 -16.09 11.52 0.37
C SER A 344 -16.26 10.24 -0.45
N VAL A 345 -17.50 9.77 -0.62
CA VAL A 345 -17.85 8.70 -1.58
C VAL A 345 -18.25 9.24 -2.95
N THR A 346 -17.99 10.52 -3.23
CA THR A 346 -18.43 11.21 -4.46
C THR A 346 -17.34 11.26 -5.51
N ASP A 347 -17.68 11.10 -6.78
CA ASP A 347 -16.69 11.15 -7.87
C ASP A 347 -16.70 12.48 -8.61
N PRO A 348 -15.60 12.84 -9.29
CA PRO A 348 -14.25 12.24 -9.30
C PRO A 348 -13.36 12.70 -8.12
N LYS A 349 -12.28 11.97 -7.83
CA LYS A 349 -11.46 12.14 -6.62
C LYS A 349 -10.01 12.55 -6.86
N LEU A 350 -9.46 12.18 -8.02
CA LEU A 350 -8.05 12.40 -8.33
C LEU A 350 -7.87 12.91 -9.75
N VAL A 351 -7.13 14.01 -9.89
CA VAL A 351 -6.63 14.46 -11.20
C VAL A 351 -5.16 14.08 -11.27
N MET A 352 -4.72 13.55 -12.40
CA MET A 352 -3.34 13.13 -12.60
C MET A 352 -2.81 13.68 -13.91
N ILE A 353 -1.59 14.21 -13.88
CA ILE A 353 -0.88 14.74 -15.04
C ILE A 353 0.37 13.90 -15.23
N ASN A 354 0.43 13.11 -16.31
CA ASN A 354 1.66 12.44 -16.70
C ASN A 354 2.57 13.45 -17.40
N VAL A 355 3.62 13.90 -16.71
CA VAL A 355 4.52 14.95 -17.19
C VAL A 355 5.65 14.34 -18.03
N ALA A 356 6.14 13.18 -17.62
CA ALA A 356 7.16 12.42 -18.32
C ALA A 356 7.07 10.93 -17.92
N SER A 357 7.89 10.08 -18.55
CA SER A 357 8.08 8.71 -18.07
C SER A 357 8.55 8.74 -16.60
N GLY A 358 7.90 7.99 -15.71
CA GLY A 358 8.24 7.94 -14.29
C GLY A 358 7.84 9.18 -13.47
N ILE A 359 7.21 10.20 -14.08
CA ILE A 359 6.83 11.46 -13.40
C ILE A 359 5.35 11.77 -13.62
N THR A 360 4.59 11.73 -12.53
CA THR A 360 3.18 12.09 -12.52
C THR A 360 2.90 13.07 -11.40
N ILE A 361 2.11 14.10 -11.69
CA ILE A 361 1.58 15.00 -10.65
C ILE A 361 0.16 14.54 -10.35
N ALA A 362 -0.12 14.19 -9.09
CA ALA A 362 -1.45 13.90 -8.60
C ALA A 362 -2.01 15.11 -7.86
N MET A 363 -3.30 15.40 -8.07
CA MET A 363 -4.01 16.49 -7.44
C MET A 363 -5.26 15.96 -6.76
N GLU A 364 -5.41 16.29 -5.48
CA GLU A 364 -6.57 15.91 -4.67
C GLU A 364 -7.08 17.11 -3.87
N SER A 365 -8.37 17.04 -3.53
CA SER A 365 -9.01 18.02 -2.66
C SER A 365 -9.23 17.41 -1.27
N ARG A 366 -8.86 18.16 -0.23
CA ARG A 366 -9.05 17.79 1.18
C ARG A 366 -9.69 18.93 1.96
N VAL A 367 -10.49 18.53 2.96
CA VAL A 367 -10.99 19.44 3.99
C VAL A 367 -10.16 19.22 5.25
N ILE A 368 -9.46 20.27 5.69
CA ILE A 368 -8.71 20.26 6.96
C ILE A 368 -9.61 20.92 8.02
N ASP A 369 -10.10 20.11 8.95
CA ASP A 369 -10.87 20.50 10.15
C ASP A 369 -12.27 21.12 9.91
N SER A 370 -13.31 20.41 10.37
CA SER A 370 -14.71 20.86 10.39
C SER A 370 -14.98 22.05 11.32
N LYS A 371 -14.07 22.40 12.22
CA LYS A 371 -14.20 23.59 13.09
C LYS A 371 -13.81 24.89 12.39
N ILE A 372 -13.05 24.82 11.30
CA ILE A 372 -12.74 25.98 10.47
C ILE A 372 -13.64 25.91 9.24
N ARG A 373 -14.82 26.53 9.32
CA ARG A 373 -15.77 26.60 8.20
C ARG A 373 -15.05 27.09 6.92
N GLY A 374 -15.04 26.25 5.88
CA GLY A 374 -14.99 26.71 4.49
C GLY A 374 -13.65 26.72 3.76
N TYR A 375 -12.59 26.07 4.26
CA TYR A 375 -11.32 25.99 3.53
C TYR A 375 -11.13 24.66 2.80
N TRP A 376 -11.00 24.72 1.48
CA TRP A 376 -10.60 23.61 0.63
C TRP A 376 -9.10 23.78 0.33
N CYS A 377 -8.31 22.73 0.58
CA CYS A 377 -6.94 22.68 0.08
C CYS A 377 -6.88 21.77 -1.15
N ILE A 378 -6.40 22.32 -2.27
CA ILE A 378 -5.93 21.52 -3.39
C ILE A 378 -4.46 21.20 -3.12
N LYS A 379 -4.15 19.91 -3.02
CA LYS A 379 -2.80 19.39 -2.81
C LYS A 379 -2.21 18.93 -4.13
N LEU A 380 -1.04 19.46 -4.50
CA LEU A 380 -0.23 18.92 -5.59
C LEU A 380 0.80 17.94 -5.01
N ILE A 381 0.83 16.74 -5.56
CA ILE A 381 1.72 15.64 -5.16
C ILE A 381 2.55 15.28 -6.40
N GLN A 382 3.83 15.65 -6.41
CA GLN A 382 4.73 15.22 -7.47
C GLN A 382 5.25 13.81 -7.15
N ILE A 383 4.79 12.84 -7.92
CA ILE A 383 5.26 11.46 -7.88
C ILE A 383 6.42 11.36 -8.86
N GLN A 384 7.64 11.41 -8.34
CA GLN A 384 8.85 11.17 -9.12
C GLN A 384 9.48 9.87 -8.62
N ILE A 385 9.35 8.82 -9.43
CA ILE A 385 9.96 7.52 -9.13
C ILE A 385 11.36 7.55 -9.74
N MET A 386 12.39 7.29 -8.93
CA MET A 386 13.80 7.36 -9.34
C MET A 386 14.52 6.04 -9.07
N GLU A 387 15.56 5.80 -9.86
CA GLU A 387 16.50 4.67 -9.74
C GLU A 387 17.28 4.65 -8.40
N MET A 388 17.11 5.64 -7.52
CA MET A 388 17.75 5.73 -6.21
C MET A 388 16.68 5.63 -5.11
N ALA A 389 15.99 4.50 -5.01
CA ALA A 389 15.21 3.97 -3.86
C ALA A 389 14.33 4.93 -3.02
N GLN A 390 14.03 6.13 -3.48
CA GLN A 390 13.24 7.13 -2.77
C GLN A 390 12.37 7.88 -3.76
N LEU A 391 11.07 7.90 -3.46
CA LEU A 391 10.18 8.91 -4.00
C LEU A 391 10.67 10.29 -3.59
N MET A 392 11.08 11.11 -4.55
CA MET A 392 11.26 12.54 -4.28
C MET A 392 9.93 13.26 -4.49
N LEU A 393 9.13 13.32 -3.43
CA LEU A 393 8.12 14.37 -3.29
C LEU A 393 8.88 15.69 -3.14
N ARG A 394 9.01 16.45 -4.22
CA ARG A 394 9.83 17.67 -4.23
C ARG A 394 9.14 18.91 -3.67
N LYS A 395 7.80 18.89 -3.50
CA LYS A 395 7.00 20.01 -2.98
C LYS A 395 5.53 19.63 -2.80
N THR A 396 4.96 20.03 -1.68
CA THR A 396 3.58 19.73 -1.29
C THR A 396 2.86 21.07 -1.10
N PHE A 397 2.30 21.65 -2.16
CA PHE A 397 1.62 22.97 -2.11
C PHE A 397 0.16 22.84 -1.70
N CYS A 398 -0.30 23.60 -0.70
CA CYS A 398 -1.74 23.85 -0.48
C CYS A 398 -2.11 25.16 -1.17
N LEU A 399 -2.95 25.08 -2.20
CA LEU A 399 -3.69 26.25 -2.64
C LEU A 399 -4.96 26.33 -1.78
N TRP A 400 -5.02 27.33 -0.90
CA TRP A 400 -6.23 27.62 -0.14
C TRP A 400 -7.25 28.26 -1.07
N VAL A 401 -8.29 27.52 -1.44
CA VAL A 401 -9.39 28.05 -2.23
C VAL A 401 -10.49 28.45 -1.27
N ARG A 402 -10.79 29.75 -1.20
CA ARG A 402 -11.95 30.28 -0.48
C ARG A 402 -13.18 29.99 -1.35
N ALA A 403 -14.13 29.24 -0.82
CA ALA A 403 -15.42 29.00 -1.48
C ALA A 403 -16.26 30.29 -1.52
#